data_AF-A0A0C4WNB8-F1
#
_entry.id   AF-A0A0C4WNB8-F1
#
_cell.length_a   1.000
_cell.length_b   1.000
_cell.length_c   1.000
_cell.angle_alpha   90.00
_cell.angle_beta   90.00
_cell.angle_gamma   90.00
#
_symmetry.space_group_name_H-M   'P 1'
#
loop_
_entity.id
_entity.type
_entity.pdbx_description
1 polymer ?
#
loop_
_entity_poly.entity_id
_entity_poly.type
_entity_poly.pdbx_seq_one_letter_code
_entity_poly.pdbx_strand_id
1 'polypeptide(L)'
;MSAEWPLVPVEDACELIVDCVNKTAPVVPHETPYRMIRTTNIREGRVNLESCRFVDKETYEKWTRRAKLQYGDVLLTREAPIGEVGFVDEPRGLFLALQLHI
;
A
#
# COMPACT_ATOMS: atom_id res chain seq x y z
N MET A 1 22.31 -29.07 -8.07
CA MET A 1 21.74 -28.50 -9.32
C MET A 1 21.33 -27.08 -8.98
N SER A 2 22.00 -26.09 -9.57
CA SER A 2 21.57 -24.69 -9.45
C SER A 2 20.36 -24.52 -10.37
N ALA A 3 19.21 -24.15 -9.82
CA ALA A 3 18.10 -23.73 -10.67
C ALA A 3 18.50 -22.38 -11.31
N GLU A 4 18.50 -22.32 -12.64
CA GLU A 4 18.61 -21.05 -13.36
C GLU A 4 17.24 -20.37 -13.29
N TRP A 5 17.12 -19.35 -12.45
CA TRP A 5 15.93 -18.51 -12.38
C TRP A 5 16.00 -17.46 -13.50
N PRO A 6 14.96 -17.34 -14.34
CA PRO A 6 14.95 -16.35 -15.42
C PRO A 6 14.88 -14.94 -14.84
N LEU A 7 15.62 -14.01 -15.44
CA LEU A 7 15.47 -12.57 -15.22
C LEU A 7 14.27 -12.07 -16.02
N VAL A 8 13.22 -11.63 -15.32
CA VAL A 8 12.01 -11.09 -15.93
C VAL A 8 11.75 -9.66 -15.44
N PRO A 9 11.16 -8.79 -16.29
CA PRO A 9 10.56 -7.54 -15.85
C PRO A 9 9.57 -7.76 -14.70
N VAL A 10 9.52 -6.82 -13.74
CA VAL A 10 8.59 -6.91 -12.60
C VAL A 10 7.13 -6.94 -13.06
N GLU A 11 6.80 -6.21 -14.12
CA GLU A 11 5.46 -6.19 -14.73
C GLU A 11 4.98 -7.55 -15.24
N ASP A 12 5.91 -8.47 -15.58
CA ASP A 12 5.56 -9.82 -16.00
C ASP A 12 5.36 -10.77 -14.79
N ALA A 13 5.82 -10.36 -13.61
CA ALA A 13 5.69 -11.11 -12.36
C ALA A 13 4.50 -10.64 -11.49
N CYS A 14 3.92 -9.49 -11.80
CA CYS A 14 2.82 -8.89 -11.03
C CYS A 14 1.50 -8.96 -11.78
N GLU A 15 0.39 -9.22 -11.07
CA GLU A 15 -0.95 -9.13 -11.68
C GLU A 15 -1.38 -7.68 -11.95
N LEU A 16 -0.92 -6.75 -11.12
CA LEU A 16 -1.31 -5.34 -11.18
C LEU A 16 -0.22 -4.45 -10.57
N ILE A 17 0.16 -3.38 -11.27
CA ILE A 17 1.05 -2.35 -10.72
C ILE A 17 0.33 -1.00 -10.77
N VAL A 18 -0.04 -0.46 -9.61
CA VAL A 18 -0.85 0.77 -9.52
C VAL A 18 -0.24 1.76 -8.56
N ASP A 19 0.02 2.97 -9.07
CA ASP A 19 0.37 4.12 -8.26
C ASP A 19 -0.89 4.77 -7.65
N CYS A 20 -0.73 5.31 -6.45
CA CYS A 20 -1.82 5.93 -5.71
C CYS A 20 -2.15 7.32 -6.22
N VAL A 21 -3.17 7.92 -5.60
CA VAL A 21 -3.56 9.30 -5.88
C VAL A 21 -2.55 10.23 -5.22
N ASN A 22 -1.81 11.00 -6.03
CA ASN A 22 -0.88 12.06 -5.59
C ASN A 22 -1.62 13.28 -4.99
N LYS A 23 -2.52 13.03 -4.02
CA LYS A 23 -3.29 14.03 -3.27
C LYS A 23 -3.47 13.56 -1.84
N THR A 24 -3.27 14.48 -0.91
CA THR A 24 -3.55 14.28 0.51
C THR A 24 -5.03 14.00 0.73
N ALA A 25 -5.36 12.83 1.30
CA ALA A 25 -6.72 12.50 1.69
C ALA A 25 -7.16 13.36 2.89
N PRO A 26 -8.40 13.89 2.91
CA PRO A 26 -8.95 14.51 4.11
C PRO A 26 -9.06 13.48 5.22
N VAL A 27 -8.50 13.79 6.39
CA VAL A 27 -8.49 12.90 7.56
C VAL A 27 -9.55 13.33 8.56
N VAL A 28 -10.07 12.35 9.31
CA VAL A 28 -11.00 12.59 10.41
C VAL A 28 -10.32 12.37 11.75
N PRO A 29 -10.72 13.09 12.81
CA PRO A 29 -10.10 12.98 14.13
C PRO A 29 -10.60 11.78 14.96
N HIS A 30 -11.63 11.07 14.48
CA HIS A 30 -12.22 9.93 15.16
C HIS A 30 -11.85 8.62 14.45
N GLU A 31 -11.89 7.51 15.19
CA GLU A 31 -11.61 6.19 14.63
C GLU A 31 -12.68 5.77 13.62
N THR A 32 -12.23 5.20 12.50
CA THR A 32 -13.09 4.61 11.48
C THR A 32 -12.50 3.27 11.03
N PRO A 33 -13.28 2.42 10.34
CA PRO A 33 -12.73 1.21 9.72
C PRO A 33 -11.70 1.50 8.60
N TYR A 34 -11.55 2.76 8.17
CA TYR A 34 -10.75 3.13 6.99
C TYR A 34 -9.47 3.85 7.41
N ARG A 35 -8.35 3.17 7.22
CA ARG A 35 -7.03 3.58 7.71
C ARG A 35 -6.12 3.94 6.54
N MET A 36 -5.56 5.13 6.60
CA MET A 36 -4.58 5.65 5.66
C MET A 36 -3.17 5.24 6.10
N ILE A 37 -2.49 4.48 5.24
CA ILE A 37 -1.08 4.12 5.37
C ILE A 37 -0.21 5.22 4.75
N ARG A 38 0.83 5.64 5.47
CA ARG A 38 1.86 6.58 5.00
C ARG A 38 3.21 5.88 4.87
N THR A 39 4.19 6.53 4.25
CA THR A 39 5.56 5.99 4.15
C THR A 39 6.17 5.65 5.52
N THR A 40 5.80 6.38 6.58
CA THR A 40 6.24 6.11 7.96
C THR A 40 5.68 4.82 8.54
N ASN A 41 4.61 4.28 7.96
CA ASN A 41 4.00 3.02 8.39
C ASN A 41 4.67 1.81 7.73
N ILE A 42 5.55 1.99 6.75
CA ILE A 42 6.23 0.90 6.04
C ILE A 42 7.68 0.87 6.48
N ARG A 43 8.07 -0.19 7.20
CA ARG A 43 9.43 -0.41 7.69
C ARG A 43 9.72 -1.89 7.84
N GLU A 44 10.96 -2.29 7.53
CA GLU A 44 11.48 -3.63 7.82
C GLU A 44 10.60 -4.76 7.23
N GLY A 45 10.03 -4.56 6.04
CA GLY A 45 9.17 -5.55 5.39
C GLY A 45 7.72 -5.56 5.88
N ARG A 46 7.34 -4.68 6.82
CA ARG A 46 6.05 -4.72 7.52
C ARG A 46 5.27 -3.42 7.38
N VAL A 47 3.96 -3.54 7.51
CA VAL A 47 3.01 -2.43 7.58
C VAL A 47 2.57 -2.25 9.04
N ASN A 48 3.04 -1.19 9.69
CA ASN A 48 2.62 -0.82 11.04
C ASN A 48 1.32 -0.01 11.00
N LEU A 49 0.26 -0.54 11.62
CA LEU A 49 -1.08 0.06 11.64
C LEU A 49 -1.39 0.88 12.91
N GLU A 50 -0.48 0.94 13.88
CA GLU A 50 -0.70 1.58 15.19
C GLU A 50 -0.85 3.11 15.08
N SER A 51 -0.14 3.72 14.11
CA SER A 51 -0.10 5.18 13.91
C SER A 51 -0.82 5.64 12.63
N CYS A 52 -1.80 4.85 12.17
CA CYS A 52 -2.61 5.18 11.01
C CYS A 52 -3.51 6.38 11.28
N ARG A 53 -3.78 7.15 10.22
CA ARG A 53 -4.84 8.17 10.25
C ARG A 53 -6.13 7.58 9.70
N PHE A 54 -7.25 8.12 10.14
CA PHE A 54 -8.57 7.66 9.72
C PHE A 54 -9.18 8.59 8.68
N VAL A 55 -10.01 8.02 7.82
CA VAL A 55 -10.81 8.75 6.82
C VAL A 55 -12.25 8.28 6.86
N ASP A 56 -13.17 9.05 6.27
CA ASP A 56 -14.54 8.58 6.07
C ASP A 56 -14.65 7.58 4.90
N LYS A 57 -15.82 6.97 4.79
CA LYS A 57 -16.11 5.96 3.76
C LYS A 57 -15.98 6.53 2.34
N GLU A 58 -16.48 7.74 2.12
CA GLU A 58 -16.46 8.37 0.79
C GLU A 58 -15.03 8.63 0.31
N THR A 59 -14.17 9.11 1.21
CA THR A 59 -12.75 9.31 0.98
C THR A 59 -12.07 7.98 0.69
N TYR A 60 -12.34 6.93 1.49
CA TYR A 60 -11.79 5.61 1.22
C TYR A 60 -12.17 5.08 -0.17
N GLU A 61 -13.45 5.12 -0.53
CA GLU A 61 -13.93 4.62 -1.84
C GLU A 61 -13.34 5.41 -3.00
N LYS A 62 -13.19 6.72 -2.85
CA LYS A 62 -12.61 7.59 -3.87
C LYS A 62 -11.12 7.35 -4.06
N TRP A 63 -10.36 7.11 -2.98
CA TRP A 63 -8.93 6.84 -3.05
C TRP A 63 -8.60 5.39 -3.45
N THR A 64 -9.51 4.45 -3.20
CA THR A 64 -9.36 3.04 -3.61
C THR A 64 -10.05 2.70 -4.93
N ARG A 65 -10.50 3.71 -5.70
CA ARG A 65 -11.23 3.50 -6.96
C ARG A 65 -10.43 2.69 -7.99
N ARG A 66 -9.10 2.84 -8.01
CA ARG A 66 -8.22 2.14 -8.97
C ARG A 66 -7.91 0.72 -8.53
N ALA A 67 -7.67 0.53 -7.24
CA ALA A 67 -7.36 -0.75 -6.63
C ALA A 67 -7.67 -0.66 -5.13
N LYS A 68 -8.15 -1.78 -4.58
CA LYS A 68 -8.23 -2.01 -3.14
C LYS A 68 -7.11 -2.96 -2.77
N LEU A 69 -6.51 -2.76 -1.60
CA LEU A 69 -5.50 -3.67 -1.09
C LEU A 69 -6.07 -5.08 -0.91
N GLN A 70 -5.28 -6.08 -1.25
CA GLN A 70 -5.56 -7.48 -0.99
C GLN A 70 -4.51 -8.09 -0.07
N TYR A 71 -4.84 -9.27 0.46
CA TYR A 71 -3.89 -10.05 1.23
C TYR A 71 -2.80 -10.53 0.28
N GLY A 72 -1.54 -10.43 0.70
CA GLY A 72 -0.41 -10.80 -0.15
C GLY A 72 0.19 -9.63 -0.90
N ASP A 73 -0.51 -8.49 -0.97
CA ASP A 73 0.01 -7.31 -1.65
C ASP A 73 1.33 -6.87 -1.03
N VAL A 74 2.26 -6.50 -1.91
CA VAL A 74 3.46 -5.77 -1.52
C VAL A 74 3.23 -4.27 -1.69
N LEU A 75 3.85 -3.46 -0.84
CA LEU A 75 3.84 -2.00 -0.89
C LEU A 75 5.28 -1.51 -1.01
N LEU A 76 5.54 -0.57 -1.92
CA LEU A 76 6.86 0.04 -2.09
C LEU A 76 6.81 1.56 -1.89
N THR A 77 7.73 2.10 -1.11
CA THR A 77 7.87 3.56 -0.95
C THR A 77 8.80 4.15 -2.01
N ARG A 78 8.34 5.17 -2.77
CA ARG A 78 9.19 5.84 -3.77
C ARG A 78 9.87 7.13 -3.31
N GLU A 79 9.39 7.80 -2.27
CA GLU A 79 9.80 9.20 -2.02
C GLU A 79 10.64 9.43 -0.76
N ALA A 80 10.28 8.99 0.43
CA ALA A 80 11.18 9.02 1.59
C ALA A 80 10.56 8.21 2.74
N PRO A 81 11.29 7.23 3.32
CA PRO A 81 12.49 6.57 2.76
C PRO A 81 12.19 5.93 1.39
N ILE A 82 13.20 5.85 0.52
CA ILE A 82 13.05 5.19 -0.80
C ILE A 82 13.36 3.70 -0.64
N GLY A 83 12.53 2.86 -1.23
CA GLY A 83 12.79 1.41 -1.34
C GLY A 83 12.43 0.59 -0.11
N GLU A 84 11.67 1.15 0.85
CA GLU A 84 11.06 0.32 1.88
C GLU A 84 9.94 -0.51 1.27
N VAL A 85 9.82 -1.72 1.79
CA VAL A 85 8.83 -2.70 1.34
C VAL A 85 7.96 -3.08 2.53
N GLY A 86 6.65 -3.23 2.30
CA GLY A 86 5.70 -3.70 3.30
C GLY A 86 4.81 -4.80 2.74
N PHE A 87 4.67 -5.91 3.46
CA PHE A 87 3.72 -6.96 3.14
C PHE A 87 2.35 -6.69 3.77
N VAL A 88 1.27 -6.84 2.99
CA VAL A 88 -0.11 -6.65 3.44
C VAL A 88 -0.69 -7.97 3.93
N ASP A 89 -0.79 -8.09 5.26
CA ASP A 89 -1.41 -9.22 5.96
C ASP A 89 -2.91 -8.94 6.26
N GLU A 90 -3.27 -7.69 6.54
CA GLU A 90 -4.63 -7.32 6.93
C GLU A 90 -5.21 -6.17 6.08
N PRO A 91 -5.63 -6.42 4.83
CA PRO A 91 -6.00 -5.35 3.87
C PRO A 91 -7.28 -4.56 4.22
N ARG A 92 -8.08 -5.02 5.19
CA ARG A 92 -9.43 -4.50 5.42
C ARG A 92 -9.40 -3.02 5.80
N GLY A 93 -10.01 -2.21 4.92
CA GLY A 93 -10.12 -0.77 5.09
C GLY A 93 -8.79 -0.02 4.96
N LEU A 94 -7.73 -0.69 4.50
CA LEU A 94 -6.44 -0.08 4.29
C LEU A 94 -6.34 0.53 2.90
N PHE A 95 -5.69 1.67 2.81
CA PHE A 95 -5.29 2.25 1.53
C PHE A 95 -4.03 3.09 1.70
N LEU A 96 -3.34 3.32 0.59
CA LEU A 96 -2.08 4.05 0.55
C LEU A 96 -2.20 5.39 -0.16
N ALA A 97 -1.27 6.28 0.18
CA ALA A 97 -0.94 7.44 -0.63
C ALA A 97 0.10 7.14 -1.73
N LEU A 98 0.74 5.95 -1.72
CA LEU A 98 1.66 5.45 -2.77
C LEU A 98 1.80 3.91 -2.75
N GLN A 99 1.57 3.20 -3.86
CA GLN A 99 1.59 1.72 -3.93
C GLN A 99 2.36 1.21 -5.16
N LEU A 100 3.01 0.05 -5.02
CA LEU A 100 3.43 -0.85 -6.10
C LEU A 100 3.13 -2.25 -5.58
N HIS A 101 2.25 -2.99 -6.25
CA HIS A 101 1.89 -4.37 -5.92
C HIS A 101 2.81 -5.34 -6.68
N ILE A 102 3.30 -6.37 -5.99
CA ILE A 102 4.02 -7.51 -6.58
C ILE A 102 3.07 -8.69 -6.57
#